data_AF-A0A957N364-F1
#
_entry.id   AF-A0A957N364-F1
#
_cell.length_a   1.000
_cell.length_b   1.000
_cell.length_c   1.000
_cell.angle_alpha   90.00
_cell.angle_beta   90.00
_cell.angle_gamma   90.00
#
_symmetry.space_group_name_H-M   'P 1'
#
loop_
_entity.id
_entity.type
_entity.pdbx_description
1 polymer ?
#
loop_
_entity_poly.entity_id
_entity_poly.type
_entity_poly.pdbx_seq_one_letter_code
_entity_poly.pdbx_strand_id
1 'polypeptide(L)'
;MSRLNGLQHERKKKDTLIALIDANMSGKSEETVWEREDTCARSTWHEKWKRDPLIAEVLERARRLAHDWRDGLAANTLAEAAELLALESYASVEKAAYLRDKSDDDRVQLQAAFGILDRAGALTAAKSDVSTNRLDSDTFAAMRAQAQIEASEWEEEALDAWTPAGN
;
A
#
# COMPACT_ATOMS: atom_id res chain seq x y z
N MET A 1 -26.21 18.10 -12.43
CA MET A 1 -26.50 19.50 -12.82
C MET A 1 -27.32 19.63 -14.11
N SER A 2 -27.02 18.90 -15.19
CA SER A 2 -27.75 19.02 -16.47
C SER A 2 -29.25 18.68 -16.41
N ARG A 3 -29.68 17.92 -15.40
CA ARG A 3 -31.09 17.61 -15.13
C ARG A 3 -31.93 18.81 -14.68
N LEU A 4 -31.30 19.92 -14.32
CA LEU A 4 -31.97 21.17 -13.94
C LEU A 4 -32.16 22.11 -15.14
N ASN A 5 -31.62 21.76 -16.30
CA ASN A 5 -31.67 22.58 -17.49
C ASN A 5 -33.12 22.76 -17.98
N GLY A 6 -33.52 24.01 -18.26
CA GLY A 6 -34.87 24.33 -18.74
C GLY A 6 -35.93 24.53 -17.64
N LEU A 7 -35.55 24.44 -16.36
CA LEU A 7 -36.44 24.75 -15.24
C LEU A 7 -36.49 26.26 -14.97
N GLN A 8 -37.63 26.73 -14.44
CA GLN A 8 -37.75 28.10 -13.94
C GLN A 8 -36.69 28.36 -12.84
N HIS A 9 -35.97 29.47 -12.98
CA HIS A 9 -34.85 29.87 -12.11
C HIS A 9 -33.68 28.86 -12.06
N GLU A 10 -33.43 28.12 -13.14
CA GLU A 10 -32.33 27.15 -13.27
C GLU A 10 -30.99 27.66 -12.70
N ARG A 11 -30.55 28.85 -13.12
CA ARG A 11 -29.26 29.42 -12.68
C ARG A 11 -29.21 29.58 -11.16
N LYS A 12 -30.22 30.22 -10.57
CA LYS A 12 -30.35 30.34 -9.10
C LYS A 12 -30.42 28.99 -8.40
N LYS A 13 -31.10 27.99 -8.98
CA LYS A 13 -31.15 26.62 -8.42
C LYS A 13 -29.76 25.99 -8.39
N LYS A 14 -29.01 26.09 -9.49
CA LYS A 14 -27.63 25.58 -9.58
C LYS A 14 -26.71 26.29 -8.60
N ASP A 15 -26.75 27.62 -8.56
CA ASP A 15 -25.91 28.44 -7.70
C ASP A 15 -26.19 28.15 -6.21
N THR A 16 -27.47 28.00 -5.84
CA THR A 16 -27.87 27.61 -4.48
C THR A 16 -27.37 26.21 -4.11
N LEU A 17 -27.51 25.24 -5.01
CA LEU A 17 -27.04 23.88 -4.77
C LEU A 17 -25.52 23.82 -4.60
N ILE A 18 -24.78 24.55 -5.43
CA ILE A 18 -23.32 24.66 -5.30
C ILE A 18 -22.95 25.29 -3.97
N ALA A 19 -23.58 26.40 -3.59
CA ALA A 19 -23.30 27.09 -2.34
C ALA A 19 -23.61 26.23 -1.10
N LEU A 20 -24.68 25.42 -1.13
CA LEU A 20 -24.99 24.46 -0.07
C LEU A 20 -23.97 23.33 0.04
N ILE A 21 -23.46 22.84 -1.10
CA ILE A 21 -22.41 21.81 -1.11
C ILE A 21 -21.10 22.40 -0.60
N ASP A 22 -20.73 23.59 -1.06
CA ASP A 22 -19.52 24.28 -0.63
C ASP A 22 -19.52 24.59 0.88
N ALA A 23 -20.65 25.08 1.41
CA ALA A 23 -20.83 25.29 2.84
C ALA A 23 -20.68 23.98 3.63
N ASN A 24 -21.29 22.89 3.15
CA ASN A 24 -21.18 21.57 3.77
C ASN A 24 -19.73 21.05 3.76
N MET A 25 -19.04 21.13 2.62
CA MET A 25 -17.65 20.70 2.46
C MET A 25 -16.68 21.52 3.30
N SER A 26 -16.97 22.80 3.48
CA SER A 26 -16.20 23.74 4.31
C SER A 26 -16.55 23.69 5.81
N GLY A 27 -17.50 22.86 6.22
CA GLY A 27 -17.98 22.79 7.61
C GLY A 27 -18.70 24.05 8.10
N LYS A 28 -19.19 24.89 7.17
CA LYS A 28 -19.95 26.12 7.48
C LYS A 28 -21.44 25.82 7.61
N SER A 29 -22.12 26.61 8.42
CA SER A 29 -23.58 26.49 8.56
C SER A 29 -24.31 26.91 7.28
N GLU A 30 -25.48 26.30 7.02
CA GLU A 30 -26.33 26.65 5.88
C GLU A 30 -26.76 28.13 5.90
N GLU A 31 -26.75 28.79 7.07
CA GLU A 31 -27.12 30.21 7.20
C GLU A 31 -26.23 31.14 6.37
N THR A 32 -24.94 30.82 6.26
CA THR A 32 -23.98 31.58 5.44
C THR A 32 -24.27 31.52 3.94
N VAL A 33 -25.07 30.55 3.49
CA VAL A 33 -25.47 30.42 2.09
C VAL A 33 -26.50 31.49 1.74
N TRP A 34 -27.42 31.78 2.67
CA TRP A 34 -28.53 32.70 2.44
C TRP A 34 -28.12 34.17 2.45
N GLU A 35 -26.93 34.48 2.96
CA GLU A 35 -26.33 35.82 2.90
C GLU A 35 -25.86 36.19 1.49
N ARG A 36 -25.76 35.22 0.57
CA ARG A 36 -25.25 35.44 -0.78
C ARG A 36 -26.38 35.82 -1.75
N GLU A 37 -26.18 36.92 -2.50
CA GLU A 37 -27.16 37.44 -3.47
C GLU A 37 -27.42 36.52 -4.68
N ASP A 38 -26.47 35.62 -4.98
CA ASP A 38 -26.56 34.64 -6.08
C ASP A 38 -27.45 33.44 -5.73
N THR A 39 -27.79 33.24 -4.46
CA THR A 39 -28.62 32.13 -3.98
C THR A 39 -30.11 32.50 -3.89
N CYS A 40 -30.96 31.50 -3.67
CA CYS A 40 -32.36 31.75 -3.37
C CYS A 40 -32.58 32.16 -1.92
N ALA A 41 -33.65 32.90 -1.66
CA ALA A 41 -34.06 33.22 -0.29
C ALA A 41 -34.34 31.96 0.53
N ARG A 42 -33.99 31.98 1.82
CA ARG A 42 -34.18 30.88 2.77
C ARG A 42 -35.61 30.31 2.77
N SER A 43 -36.63 31.17 2.80
CA SER A 43 -38.03 30.74 2.77
C SER A 43 -38.36 29.95 1.50
N THR A 44 -37.90 30.43 0.34
CA THR A 44 -38.09 29.75 -0.95
C THR A 44 -37.46 28.36 -0.96
N TRP A 45 -36.27 28.23 -0.36
CA TRP A 45 -35.61 26.94 -0.22
C TRP A 45 -36.42 25.96 0.62
N HIS A 46 -36.75 26.31 1.87
CA HIS A 46 -37.40 25.40 2.81
C HIS A 46 -38.87 25.09 2.46
N GLU A 47 -39.58 26.04 1.86
CA GLU A 47 -41.01 25.88 1.52
C GLU A 47 -41.21 25.14 0.20
N LYS A 48 -40.35 25.39 -0.80
CA LYS A 48 -40.57 24.89 -2.17
C LYS A 48 -39.47 23.95 -2.63
N TRP A 49 -38.22 24.43 -2.70
CA TRP A 49 -37.17 23.73 -3.45
C TRP A 49 -36.61 22.51 -2.72
N LYS A 50 -36.54 22.55 -1.40
CA LYS A 50 -36.13 21.41 -0.56
C LYS A 50 -37.09 20.22 -0.66
N ARG A 51 -38.37 20.49 -0.98
CA ARG A 51 -39.42 19.48 -1.11
C ARG A 51 -39.54 18.94 -2.54
N ASP A 52 -38.89 19.59 -3.51
CA ASP A 52 -38.86 19.13 -4.89
C ASP A 52 -37.95 17.88 -4.99
N PRO A 53 -38.51 16.71 -5.36
CA PRO A 53 -37.76 15.46 -5.37
C PRO A 53 -36.58 15.49 -6.36
N LEU A 54 -36.70 16.24 -7.46
CA LEU A 54 -35.62 16.36 -8.44
C LEU A 54 -34.45 17.17 -7.88
N ILE A 55 -34.73 18.24 -7.14
CA ILE A 55 -33.70 19.09 -6.52
C ILE A 55 -33.00 18.31 -5.40
N ALA A 56 -33.76 17.58 -4.58
CA ALA A 56 -33.22 16.75 -3.51
C ALA A 56 -32.29 15.65 -4.05
N GLU A 57 -32.70 14.95 -5.12
CA GLU A 57 -31.86 13.92 -5.76
C GLU A 57 -30.57 14.51 -6.33
N VAL A 58 -30.65 15.66 -7.01
CA VAL A 58 -29.48 16.32 -7.58
C VAL A 58 -28.52 16.80 -6.48
N LEU A 59 -29.04 17.36 -5.38
CA LEU A 59 -28.24 17.78 -4.23
C LEU A 59 -27.51 16.59 -3.63
N GLU A 60 -28.21 15.49 -3.38
CA GLU A 60 -27.65 14.29 -2.77
C GLU A 60 -26.55 13.68 -3.64
N ARG A 61 -26.80 13.57 -4.96
CA ARG A 61 -25.79 13.05 -5.90
C ARG A 61 -24.57 13.97 -5.99
N ALA A 62 -24.77 15.28 -5.95
CA ALA A 62 -23.68 16.24 -5.99
C ALA A 62 -22.89 16.27 -4.67
N ARG A 63 -23.53 16.05 -3.51
CA ARG A 63 -22.85 15.85 -2.22
C ARG A 63 -21.96 14.62 -2.24
N ARG A 64 -22.46 13.47 -2.71
CA ARG A 64 -21.64 12.25 -2.83
C ARG A 64 -20.42 12.47 -3.70
N LEU A 65 -20.61 13.07 -4.88
CA LEU A 65 -19.50 13.38 -5.78
C LEU A 65 -18.45 14.30 -5.13
N ALA A 66 -18.89 15.29 -4.36
CA ALA A 66 -17.99 16.20 -3.65
C ALA A 66 -17.19 15.48 -2.55
N HIS A 67 -17.83 14.56 -1.81
CA HIS A 67 -17.15 13.72 -0.83
C HIS A 67 -16.14 12.78 -1.48
N ASP A 68 -16.54 12.05 -2.52
CA ASP A 68 -15.66 11.13 -3.27
C ASP A 68 -14.43 11.87 -3.81
N TRP A 69 -14.61 13.11 -4.31
CA TRP A 69 -13.52 13.94 -4.79
C TRP A 69 -12.56 14.36 -3.67
N ARG A 70 -13.08 14.77 -2.51
CA ARG A 70 -12.23 15.15 -1.36
C ARG A 70 -11.47 13.96 -0.81
N ASP A 71 -12.12 12.80 -0.73
CA ASP A 71 -11.50 11.59 -0.21
C ASP A 71 -10.42 11.08 -1.18
N GLY A 72 -10.68 11.17 -2.49
CA GLY A 72 -9.66 10.93 -3.52
C GLY A 72 -8.49 11.92 -3.47
N LEU A 73 -8.75 13.21 -3.25
CA LEU A 73 -7.71 14.22 -3.08
C LEU A 73 -6.83 13.92 -1.86
N ALA A 74 -7.45 13.61 -0.71
CA ALA A 74 -6.73 13.27 0.51
C ALA A 74 -5.86 12.00 0.34
N ALA A 75 -6.38 10.98 -0.35
CA ALA A 75 -5.63 9.77 -0.68
C ALA A 75 -4.42 10.07 -1.58
N ASN A 76 -4.60 10.92 -2.59
CA ASN A 76 -3.51 11.33 -3.49
C ASN A 76 -2.44 12.14 -2.76
N THR A 77 -2.82 13.11 -1.92
CA THR A 77 -1.85 13.90 -1.15
C THR A 77 -1.09 13.05 -0.13
N LEU A 78 -1.74 12.03 0.43
CA LEU A 78 -1.08 11.08 1.32
C LEU A 78 -0.08 10.20 0.57
N ALA A 79 -0.45 9.74 -0.63
CA ALA A 79 0.46 9.00 -1.50
C ALA A 79 1.67 9.84 -1.92
N GLU A 80 1.45 11.11 -2.30
CA GLU A 80 2.50 12.07 -2.64
C GLU A 80 3.42 12.37 -1.45
N ALA A 81 2.84 12.59 -0.25
CA ALA A 81 3.63 12.76 0.97
C ALA A 81 4.45 11.51 1.32
N ALA A 82 3.88 10.31 1.11
CA ALA A 82 4.61 9.05 1.30
C ALA A 82 5.76 8.91 0.30
N GLU A 83 5.57 9.33 -0.95
CA GLU A 83 6.61 9.34 -1.99
C GLU A 83 7.73 10.34 -1.65
N LEU A 84 7.38 11.55 -1.20
CA LEU A 84 8.35 12.55 -0.72
C LEU A 84 9.14 12.03 0.49
N LEU A 85 8.46 11.41 1.45
CA LEU A 85 9.12 10.76 2.60
C LEU A 85 10.04 9.62 2.16
N ALA A 86 9.66 8.85 1.14
CA ALA A 86 10.51 7.81 0.58
C ALA A 86 11.75 8.40 -0.11
N LEU A 87 11.59 9.52 -0.84
CA LEU A 87 12.71 10.23 -1.47
C LEU A 87 13.66 10.83 -0.42
N GLU A 88 13.13 11.49 0.61
CA GLU A 88 13.93 11.99 1.75
C GLU A 88 14.58 10.86 2.55
N SER A 89 13.94 9.69 2.59
CA SER A 89 14.52 8.52 3.25
C SER A 89 15.80 8.04 2.58
N TYR A 90 15.97 8.23 1.26
CA TYR A 90 17.23 7.95 0.57
C TYR A 90 18.36 8.88 1.05
N ALA A 91 18.11 10.19 1.11
CA ALA A 91 19.07 11.15 1.65
C ALA A 91 19.40 10.87 3.14
N SER A 92 18.41 10.39 3.90
CA SER A 92 18.60 9.96 5.29
C SER A 92 19.48 8.71 5.40
N VAL A 93 19.34 7.75 4.48
CA VAL A 93 20.19 6.55 4.40
C VAL A 93 21.61 6.92 3.98
N GLU A 94 21.79 7.83 3.03
CA GLU A 94 23.09 8.36 2.65
C GLU A 94 23.78 9.06 3.83
N LYS A 95 23.02 9.86 4.58
CA LYS A 95 23.53 10.50 5.80
C LYS A 95 23.89 9.50 6.89
N ALA A 96 23.09 8.44 7.07
CA ALA A 96 23.40 7.36 7.99
C ALA A 96 24.67 6.60 7.55
N ALA A 97 24.84 6.33 6.26
CA ALA A 97 26.04 5.65 5.74
C ALA A 97 27.29 6.52 5.95
N TYR A 98 27.17 7.82 5.72
CA TYR A 98 28.21 8.79 6.02
C TYR A 98 28.57 8.80 7.52
N LEU A 99 27.58 8.82 8.41
CA LEU A 99 27.81 8.83 9.85
C LEU A 99 28.44 7.52 10.34
N ARG A 100 28.07 6.37 9.77
CA ARG A 100 28.71 5.08 10.04
C ARG A 100 30.20 5.09 9.69
N ASP A 101 30.57 5.69 8.55
CA ASP A 101 31.94 5.61 8.01
C ASP A 101 32.86 6.74 8.49
N LYS A 102 32.30 7.88 8.96
CA LYS A 102 33.06 9.11 9.24
C LYS A 102 32.88 9.68 10.65
N SER A 103 31.98 9.14 11.47
CA SER A 103 31.86 9.60 12.85
C SER A 103 32.98 9.03 13.72
N ASP A 104 33.48 9.81 14.68
CA ASP A 104 34.49 9.34 15.64
C ASP A 104 33.86 8.69 16.90
N ASP A 105 32.52 8.61 16.98
CA ASP A 105 31.77 8.03 18.09
C ASP A 105 31.16 6.67 17.70
N ASP A 106 31.65 5.59 18.32
CA ASP A 106 31.18 4.22 18.12
C ASP A 106 29.67 4.06 18.30
N ARG A 107 29.04 4.84 19.21
CA ARG A 107 27.58 4.76 19.43
C ARG A 107 26.81 5.29 18.23
N VAL A 108 27.30 6.38 17.63
CA VAL A 108 26.69 6.99 16.45
C VAL A 108 26.88 6.08 15.24
N GLN A 109 28.05 5.45 15.10
CA GLN A 109 28.29 4.48 14.03
C GLN A 109 27.37 3.25 14.12
N LEU A 110 27.25 2.66 15.32
CA LEU A 110 26.38 1.50 15.56
C LEU A 110 24.90 1.85 15.32
N GLN A 111 24.44 2.99 15.82
CA GLN A 111 23.06 3.42 15.64
C GLN A 111 22.74 3.68 14.16
N ALA A 112 23.68 4.27 13.41
CA ALA A 112 23.54 4.46 11.98
C ALA A 112 23.54 3.12 11.21
N ALA A 113 24.41 2.18 11.57
CA ALA A 113 24.45 0.84 10.98
C ALA A 113 23.15 0.07 11.21
N PHE A 114 22.60 0.08 12.43
CA PHE A 114 21.30 -0.54 12.72
C PHE A 114 20.15 0.15 11.98
N GLY A 115 20.15 1.48 11.91
CA GLY A 115 19.13 2.21 11.15
C GLY A 115 19.14 1.90 9.65
N ILE A 116 20.30 1.60 9.07
CA ILE A 116 20.42 1.15 7.67
C ILE A 116 19.91 -0.29 7.53
N LEU A 117 20.29 -1.20 8.43
CA LEU A 117 19.89 -2.61 8.40
C LEU A 117 18.37 -2.79 8.56
N ASP A 118 17.74 -2.05 9.48
CA ASP A 118 16.28 -2.11 9.70
C ASP A 118 15.49 -1.68 8.45
N ARG A 119 16.01 -0.72 7.68
CA ARG A 119 15.40 -0.30 6.40
C ARG A 119 15.69 -1.26 5.27
N ALA A 120 16.90 -1.81 5.22
CA ALA A 120 17.27 -2.83 4.25
C ALA A 120 16.40 -4.10 4.43
N GLY A 121 16.01 -4.44 5.66
CA GLY A 121 15.18 -5.62 5.97
C GLY A 121 13.82 -5.68 5.26
N ALA A 122 13.26 -4.56 4.80
CA ALA A 122 12.00 -4.53 4.04
C ALA A 122 12.18 -4.69 2.52
N LEU A 123 13.28 -4.17 1.95
CA LEU A 123 13.58 -4.21 0.51
C LEU A 123 14.51 -5.36 0.10
N THR A 124 15.32 -5.87 1.03
CA THR A 124 16.26 -6.99 0.84
C THR A 124 15.85 -8.26 1.60
N ALA A 125 14.61 -8.33 2.08
CA ALA A 125 13.92 -9.61 2.21
C ALA A 125 13.68 -10.20 0.80
N ALA A 126 14.78 -10.47 0.10
CA ALA A 126 14.78 -11.52 -0.90
C ALA A 126 14.17 -12.71 -0.18
N LYS A 127 12.96 -13.10 -0.59
CA LYS A 127 12.58 -14.50 -0.52
C LYS A 127 13.67 -15.22 -1.29
N SER A 128 14.74 -15.59 -0.61
CA SER A 128 15.50 -16.76 -1.00
C SER A 128 14.45 -17.86 -0.97
N ASP A 129 13.90 -18.12 -2.17
CA ASP A 129 13.22 -19.35 -2.45
C ASP A 129 14.28 -20.41 -2.18
N VAL A 130 14.32 -20.89 -0.94
CA VAL A 130 15.08 -22.07 -0.60
C VAL A 130 14.37 -23.16 -1.38
N SER A 131 14.84 -23.36 -2.61
CA SER A 131 14.63 -24.59 -3.34
C SER A 131 15.19 -25.68 -2.45
N THR A 132 14.31 -26.20 -1.59
CA THR A 132 14.53 -27.50 -1.00
C THR A 132 14.50 -28.43 -2.20
N ASN A 133 15.69 -28.77 -2.72
CA ASN A 133 15.86 -29.95 -3.54
C ASN A 133 15.43 -31.11 -2.64
N ARG A 134 14.12 -31.39 -2.62
CA ARG A 134 13.57 -32.65 -2.17
C ARG A 134 14.19 -33.67 -3.10
N LEU A 135 15.28 -34.28 -2.65
CA LEU A 135 15.71 -35.56 -3.16
C LEU A 135 14.50 -36.47 -3.03
N ASP A 136 13.96 -36.88 -4.18
CA ASP A 136 12.77 -37.70 -4.25
C ASP A 136 13.07 -39.05 -3.57
N SER A 137 12.04 -39.74 -3.10
CA SER A 137 12.17 -41.05 -2.44
C SER A 137 12.99 -42.03 -3.30
N ASP A 138 12.85 -41.91 -4.61
CA ASP A 138 13.54 -42.74 -5.61
C ASP A 138 15.06 -42.49 -5.63
N THR A 139 15.51 -41.27 -5.34
CA THR A 139 16.94 -40.94 -5.29
C THR A 139 17.59 -41.53 -4.05
N PHE A 140 16.87 -41.53 -2.92
CA PHE A 140 17.32 -42.19 -1.69
C PHE A 140 17.30 -43.72 -1.79
N ALA A 141 16.35 -44.29 -2.53
CA ALA A 141 16.32 -45.73 -2.80
C ALA A 141 17.51 -46.14 -3.68
N ALA A 142 17.82 -45.37 -4.73
CA ALA A 142 18.97 -45.62 -5.60
C ALA A 142 20.31 -45.53 -4.84
N MET A 143 20.50 -44.51 -4.00
CA MET A 143 21.71 -44.37 -3.19
C MET A 143 21.90 -45.51 -2.18
N ARG A 144 20.82 -46.01 -1.57
CA ARG A 144 20.91 -47.18 -0.68
C ARG A 144 21.26 -48.46 -1.40
N ALA A 145 20.71 -48.66 -2.61
CA ALA A 145 21.05 -49.82 -3.43
C ALA A 145 22.54 -49.79 -3.83
N GLN A 146 23.05 -48.62 -4.24
CA GLN A 146 24.47 -48.46 -4.59
C GLN A 146 25.39 -48.76 -3.39
N ALA A 147 25.05 -48.23 -2.21
CA ALA A 147 25.84 -48.48 -1.00
C ALA A 147 25.83 -49.96 -0.56
N GLN A 148 24.73 -50.69 -0.81
CA GLN A 148 24.68 -52.13 -0.54
C GLN A 148 25.53 -52.94 -1.52
N ILE A 149 25.55 -52.55 -2.80
CA ILE A 149 26.40 -53.20 -3.81
C ILE A 149 27.87 -52.99 -3.46
N GLU A 150 28.26 -51.74 -3.17
CA GLU A 150 29.63 -51.43 -2.74
C GLU A 150 29.99 -52.21 -1.47
N ALA A 151 29.12 -52.27 -0.47
CA ALA A 151 29.38 -53.07 0.73
C ALA A 151 29.61 -54.56 0.43
N SER A 152 28.84 -55.14 -0.50
CA SER A 152 29.02 -56.55 -0.89
C SER A 152 30.31 -56.81 -1.67
N GLU A 153 30.73 -55.86 -2.52
CA GLU A 153 32.00 -55.97 -3.25
C GLU A 153 33.20 -55.96 -2.29
N TRP A 154 33.15 -55.13 -1.26
CA TRP A 154 34.20 -55.07 -0.24
C TRP A 154 34.21 -56.33 0.65
N GLU A 155 33.05 -56.96 0.89
CA GLU A 155 32.96 -58.23 1.61
C GLU A 155 33.53 -59.39 0.79
N GLU A 156 33.29 -59.45 -0.53
CA GLU A 156 33.89 -60.46 -1.41
C GLU A 156 35.41 -60.28 -1.53
N GLU A 157 35.89 -59.05 -1.71
CA GLU A 157 37.32 -58.75 -1.77
C GLU A 157 38.04 -59.07 -0.44
N ALA A 158 37.38 -58.79 0.69
CA ALA A 158 37.90 -59.16 2.01
C ALA A 158 37.92 -60.69 2.22
N LEU A 159 36.96 -61.43 1.67
CA LEU A 159 36.94 -62.90 1.74
C LEU A 159 38.06 -63.53 0.90
N ASP A 160 38.30 -63.02 -0.31
CA ASP A 160 39.36 -63.51 -1.21
C ASP A 160 40.76 -63.19 -0.63
N ALA A 161 40.92 -62.01 -0.03
CA ALA A 161 42.15 -61.63 0.68
C ALA A 161 42.42 -62.46 1.94
N TRP A 162 41.38 -63.01 2.58
CA TRP A 162 41.51 -63.79 3.80
C TRP A 162 41.58 -65.31 3.58
N THR A 163 41.25 -65.84 2.40
CA THR A 163 41.47 -67.26 2.09
C THR A 163 42.95 -67.61 2.10
N PRO A 164 43.47 -68.32 3.12
CA PRO A 164 44.85 -68.77 3.10
C PRO A 164 44.94 -69.90 2.08
N ALA A 165 45.86 -69.78 1.12
CA ALA A 165 46.16 -70.83 0.15
C ALA A 165 46.38 -72.17 0.89
N GLY A 166 45.40 -73.06 0.80
CA GLY A 166 45.48 -74.41 1.38
C GLY A 166 46.32 -75.31 0.49
N ASN A 167 47.44 -75.78 1.06
CA ASN A 167 48.26 -76.97 0.74
C ASN A 167 48.39 -77.45 -0.71
#